data_AF-A0A2S4VDH9-F1
#
_entry.id   AF-A0A2S4VDH9-F1
#
_cell.length_a   1.000
_cell.length_b   1.000
_cell.length_c   1.000
_cell.angle_alpha   90.00
_cell.angle_beta   90.00
_cell.angle_gamma   90.00
#
_symmetry.space_group_name_H-M   'P 1'
#
loop_
_entity.id
_entity.type
_entity.pdbx_description
1 polymer ?
#
loop_
_entity_poly.entity_id
_entity_poly.type
_entity_poly.pdbx_seq_one_letter_code
_entity_poly.pdbx_strand_id
1 'polypeptide(L)'
;MPANISSATVLDPRTSGLVIEAFASLLQTCQQGNTSCPASDTSQGALPTDRIKARSALLTQLQGQFLPLLKRGLGGLLQTLEPSALRKNPTRNLNDTLKITTTLDHTLNQIITSVKSIATRPITRDRSAHEKDRDSGLVKIFRCHALLDLIRDFIPYEIRQLFYNYQRFIQQFLESRAFDSGTESDEAYPELLTLRAEIIKTTYLSLRDIDNLIRWSTLSDFSILQTNWERREKQINLSLKLLALHTDFKNHSRNHTEDESEDAIIITSSPQLVRLVQSAIPLVKLLRILFNKLLNTPTGRPPFTLEGMSSADVQLLNSHSFKITSYVDAIVVRLVDMHKRRYAVDGDIILLEGLANKVTGAFNAYLVLIGSRLVPLAPQPSLHPSENLFDTYLLHSDSHSRML
;
A
#
# COMPACT_ATOMS: atom_id res chain seq x y z
N MET A 1 -32.90 38.61 37.50
CA MET A 1 -31.52 38.55 36.96
C MET A 1 -31.49 37.57 35.81
N PRO A 2 -31.38 38.00 34.54
CA PRO A 2 -30.97 37.11 33.47
C PRO A 2 -29.44 37.18 33.33
N ALA A 3 -28.84 36.00 33.15
CA ALA A 3 -27.41 35.83 32.95
C ALA A 3 -26.96 36.49 31.64
N ASN A 4 -25.86 37.22 31.76
CA ASN A 4 -25.21 38.00 30.72
C ASN A 4 -24.57 37.05 29.68
N ILE A 5 -25.26 36.78 28.57
CA ILE A 5 -24.63 36.22 27.37
C ILE A 5 -24.13 37.43 26.58
N SER A 6 -22.93 37.90 26.88
CA SER A 6 -22.25 38.88 26.04
C SER A 6 -20.75 38.72 26.15
N SER A 7 -20.20 38.11 25.10
CA SER A 7 -18.86 38.37 24.57
C SER A 7 -18.71 37.50 23.34
N ALA A 8 -19.26 37.97 22.21
CA ALA A 8 -18.71 37.57 20.93
C ALA A 8 -17.24 38.02 20.93
N THR A 9 -16.33 37.12 21.31
CA THR A 9 -14.89 37.37 21.28
C THR A 9 -14.55 37.76 19.84
N VAL A 10 -14.31 39.06 19.63
CA VAL A 10 -13.83 39.60 18.37
C VAL A 10 -12.52 38.88 18.08
N LEU A 11 -12.52 38.09 17.01
CA LEU A 11 -11.35 37.37 16.54
C LEU A 11 -10.29 38.39 16.14
N ASP A 12 -9.07 38.25 16.65
CA ASP A 12 -7.95 39.10 16.25
C ASP A 12 -7.66 38.87 14.74
N PRO A 13 -7.81 39.90 13.88
CA PRO A 13 -7.57 39.78 12.45
C PRO A 13 -6.13 39.38 12.14
N ARG A 14 -5.17 39.76 13.00
CA ARG A 14 -3.75 39.40 12.84
C ARG A 14 -3.54 37.89 13.00
N THR A 15 -4.05 37.31 14.08
CA THR A 15 -3.98 35.85 14.32
C THR A 15 -4.64 35.06 13.18
N SER A 16 -5.76 35.54 12.66
CA SER A 16 -6.48 34.90 11.55
C SER A 16 -5.67 34.91 10.25
N GLY A 17 -5.05 36.05 9.91
CA GLY A 17 -4.15 36.17 8.75
C GLY A 17 -2.92 35.26 8.87
N LEU A 18 -2.30 35.21 10.05
CA LEU A 18 -1.13 34.36 10.32
C LEU A 18 -1.42 32.86 10.13
N VAL A 19 -2.62 32.39 10.49
CA VAL A 19 -3.02 30.99 10.27
C VAL A 19 -3.13 30.69 8.77
N ILE A 20 -3.73 31.59 7.99
CA ILE A 20 -3.84 31.43 6.53
C ILE A 20 -2.45 31.41 5.89
N GLU A 21 -1.57 32.33 6.28
CA GLU A 21 -0.18 32.38 5.83
C GLU A 21 0.59 31.10 6.20
N ALA A 22 0.38 30.56 7.40
CA ALA A 22 1.02 29.32 7.81
C ALA A 22 0.58 28.12 6.96
N PHE A 23 -0.69 28.03 6.57
CA PHE A 23 -1.14 27.01 5.61
C PHE A 23 -0.58 27.24 4.20
N ALA A 24 -0.45 28.50 3.76
CA ALA A 24 0.20 28.81 2.50
C ALA A 24 1.68 28.36 2.48
N SER A 25 2.41 28.54 3.60
CA SER A 25 3.77 28.00 3.80
C SER A 25 3.79 26.48 3.67
N LEU A 26 2.88 25.77 4.36
CA LEU A 26 2.77 24.31 4.27
C LEU A 26 2.55 23.83 2.83
N LEU A 27 1.65 24.49 2.09
CA LEU A 27 1.40 24.17 0.68
C LEU A 27 2.65 24.36 -0.18
N GLN A 28 3.41 25.43 0.06
CA GLN A 28 4.66 25.69 -0.63
C GLN A 28 5.72 24.63 -0.30
N THR A 29 5.88 24.30 0.98
CA THR A 29 6.80 23.25 1.47
C THR A 29 6.48 21.91 0.81
N CYS A 30 5.21 21.50 0.76
CA CYS A 30 4.80 20.27 0.05
C CYS A 30 5.15 20.31 -1.44
N GLN A 31 5.02 21.46 -2.10
CA GLN A 31 5.38 21.62 -3.51
C GLN A 31 6.89 21.49 -3.76
N GLN A 32 7.73 21.95 -2.83
CA GLN A 32 9.18 21.76 -2.92
C GLN A 32 9.58 20.28 -2.87
N GLY A 33 8.73 19.40 -2.33
CA GLY A 33 8.89 17.95 -2.41
C GLY A 33 8.96 17.40 -3.84
N ASN A 34 8.36 18.09 -4.82
CA ASN A 34 8.41 17.72 -6.24
C ASN A 34 9.70 18.11 -6.95
N THR A 35 10.56 18.90 -6.32
CA THR A 35 11.83 19.30 -6.96
C THR A 35 12.73 18.07 -7.11
N SER A 36 13.27 17.90 -8.32
CA SER A 36 14.20 16.83 -8.66
C SER A 36 15.32 16.78 -7.62
N CYS A 37 15.78 15.57 -7.26
CA CYS A 37 16.98 15.45 -6.43
C CYS A 37 18.10 16.28 -7.09
N PRO A 38 18.74 17.20 -6.35
CA PRO A 38 19.86 17.93 -6.91
C PRO A 38 20.89 16.92 -7.44
N ALA A 39 21.44 17.22 -8.61
CA ALA A 39 22.61 16.51 -9.09
C ALA A 39 23.67 16.58 -7.98
N SER A 40 24.14 15.40 -7.56
CA SER A 40 24.97 15.18 -6.38
C SER A 40 26.00 16.29 -6.10
N ASP A 41 25.97 16.83 -4.89
CA ASP A 41 27.09 17.58 -4.34
C ASP A 41 28.31 16.67 -4.16
N THR A 42 29.47 17.20 -4.56
CA THR A 42 30.81 16.65 -4.48
C THR A 42 31.29 16.49 -3.02
N SER A 43 30.54 15.76 -2.19
CA SER A 43 30.98 15.38 -0.85
C SER A 43 31.97 14.21 -0.95
N GLN A 44 33.19 14.54 -1.40
CA GLN A 44 34.34 13.66 -1.62
C GLN A 44 34.96 13.08 -0.33
N GLY A 45 34.36 13.21 0.85
CA GLY A 45 35.06 12.94 2.13
C GLY A 45 34.66 11.69 2.92
N ALA A 46 33.48 11.09 2.70
CA ALA A 46 32.97 10.04 3.59
C ALA A 46 33.21 8.62 3.03
N LEU A 47 33.78 7.74 3.84
CA LEU A 47 33.97 6.32 3.52
C LEU A 47 32.60 5.65 3.26
N PRO A 48 32.54 4.60 2.42
CA PRO A 48 31.28 3.91 2.09
C PRO A 48 30.46 3.48 3.32
N THR A 49 31.12 3.02 4.39
CA THR A 49 30.51 2.60 5.65
C THR A 49 29.86 3.75 6.41
N ASP A 50 30.51 4.91 6.47
CA ASP A 50 29.98 6.08 7.19
C ASP A 50 28.74 6.63 6.50
N ARG A 51 28.69 6.53 5.16
CA ARG A 51 27.50 6.88 4.38
C ARG A 51 26.33 5.95 4.61
N ILE A 52 26.58 4.64 4.72
CA ILE A 52 25.55 3.65 5.07
C ILE A 52 24.98 3.95 6.46
N LYS A 53 25.85 4.20 7.44
CA LYS A 53 25.44 4.59 8.80
C LYS A 53 24.62 5.88 8.82
N ALA A 54 25.07 6.92 8.11
CA ALA A 54 24.35 8.20 8.03
C ALA A 54 22.95 8.04 7.42
N ARG A 55 22.82 7.30 6.31
CA ARG A 55 21.51 7.00 5.70
C ARG A 55 20.62 6.17 6.61
N SER A 56 21.20 5.22 7.33
CA SER A 56 20.45 4.39 8.27
C SER A 56 19.92 5.22 9.44
N ALA A 57 20.70 6.19 9.92
CA ALA A 57 20.28 7.12 10.96
C ALA A 57 19.14 8.02 10.47
N LEU A 58 19.25 8.58 9.26
CA LEU A 58 18.17 9.38 8.64
C LEU A 58 16.89 8.57 8.47
N LEU A 59 16.99 7.32 8.02
CA LEU A 59 15.85 6.43 7.91
C LEU A 59 15.22 6.14 9.27
N THR A 60 16.04 5.89 10.29
CA THR A 60 15.56 5.67 11.67
C THR A 60 14.83 6.90 12.20
N GLN A 61 15.32 8.11 11.95
CA GLN A 61 14.65 9.36 12.32
C GLN A 61 13.34 9.55 11.56
N LEU A 62 13.32 9.28 10.25
CA LEU A 62 12.11 9.35 9.43
C LEU A 62 11.01 8.44 10.01
N GLN A 63 11.38 7.22 10.41
CA GLN A 63 10.47 6.21 10.96
C GLN A 63 10.00 6.53 12.39
N GLY A 64 10.94 6.84 13.28
CA GLY A 64 10.67 6.96 14.72
C GLY A 64 10.25 8.35 15.17
N GLN A 65 10.54 9.37 14.36
CA GLN A 65 10.33 10.76 14.76
C GLN A 65 9.48 11.53 13.74
N PHE A 66 9.93 11.67 12.49
CA PHE A 66 9.31 12.61 11.57
C PHE A 66 7.91 12.18 11.10
N LEU A 67 7.73 10.92 10.67
CA LEU A 67 6.41 10.41 10.28
C LEU A 67 5.42 10.39 11.46
N PRO A 68 5.79 9.93 12.68
CA PRO A 68 4.92 10.06 13.86
C PRO A 68 4.56 11.50 14.22
N LEU A 69 5.49 12.46 14.08
CA LEU A 69 5.21 13.88 14.30
C LEU A 69 4.23 14.44 13.28
N LEU A 70 4.40 14.09 11.99
CA LEU A 70 3.44 14.43 10.94
C LEU A 70 2.05 13.89 11.30
N LYS A 71 1.95 12.60 11.65
CA LYS A 71 0.69 11.96 12.08
C LYS A 71 0.03 12.71 13.24
N ARG A 72 0.81 13.01 14.29
CA ARG A 72 0.31 13.73 15.47
C ARG A 72 -0.16 15.13 15.11
N GLY A 73 0.58 15.85 14.26
CA GLY A 73 0.20 17.18 13.83
C GLY A 73 -1.10 17.19 13.03
N LEU A 74 -1.29 16.25 12.11
CA LEU A 74 -2.56 16.10 11.38
C LEU A 74 -3.74 15.77 12.30
N GLY A 75 -3.54 14.85 13.26
CA GLY A 75 -4.54 14.56 14.28
C GLY A 75 -4.87 15.76 15.17
N GLY A 76 -3.86 16.57 15.49
CA GLY A 76 -4.01 17.83 16.22
C GLY A 76 -4.84 18.85 15.45
N LEU A 77 -4.56 19.06 14.15
CA LEU A 77 -5.34 19.96 13.28
C LEU A 77 -6.82 19.55 13.23
N LEU A 78 -7.10 18.25 13.13
CA LEU A 78 -8.46 17.73 13.12
C LEU A 78 -9.21 18.05 14.42
N GLN A 79 -8.53 17.99 15.57
CA GLN A 79 -9.10 18.29 16.88
C GLN A 79 -9.30 19.80 17.08
N THR A 80 -8.32 20.63 16.76
CA THR A 80 -8.40 22.09 16.97
C THR A 80 -9.42 22.74 16.05
N LEU A 81 -9.58 22.21 14.84
CA LEU A 81 -10.50 22.73 13.83
C LEU A 81 -11.86 22.02 13.84
N GLU A 82 -12.16 21.24 14.89
CA GLU A 82 -13.50 20.72 15.09
C GLU A 82 -14.48 21.91 15.32
N PRO A 83 -15.59 22.03 14.56
CA PRO A 83 -16.47 23.20 14.65
C PRO A 83 -17.03 23.47 16.04
N SER A 84 -17.32 22.42 16.80
CA SER A 84 -17.80 22.53 18.18
C SER A 84 -16.74 23.19 19.08
N ALA A 85 -15.48 22.79 18.94
CA ALA A 85 -14.35 23.33 19.67
C ALA A 85 -14.00 24.75 19.19
N LEU A 86 -13.96 24.95 17.87
CA LEU A 86 -13.60 26.22 17.24
C LEU A 86 -14.63 27.31 17.50
N ARG A 87 -15.93 26.98 17.53
CA ARG A 87 -16.99 27.92 17.94
C ARG A 87 -16.90 28.30 19.42
N LYS A 88 -16.58 27.33 20.29
CA LYS A 88 -16.46 27.55 21.74
C LYS A 88 -15.29 28.46 22.10
N ASN A 89 -14.11 28.24 21.51
CA ASN A 89 -12.88 28.98 21.84
C ASN A 89 -12.06 29.31 20.58
N PRO A 90 -12.55 30.22 19.73
CA PRO A 90 -11.97 30.49 18.41
C PRO A 90 -10.52 30.98 18.48
N THR A 91 -10.24 31.99 19.33
CA THR A 91 -8.89 32.56 19.47
C THR A 91 -7.86 31.54 19.95
N ARG A 92 -8.24 30.69 20.93
CA ARG A 92 -7.38 29.62 21.43
C ARG A 92 -7.09 28.59 20.34
N ASN A 93 -8.13 28.13 19.65
CA ASN A 93 -7.99 27.10 18.63
C ASN A 93 -7.22 27.59 17.39
N LEU A 94 -7.35 28.87 17.02
CA LEU A 94 -6.52 29.46 15.97
C LEU A 94 -5.04 29.54 16.40
N ASN A 95 -4.76 29.94 17.63
CA ASN A 95 -3.39 29.94 18.17
C ASN A 95 -2.79 28.53 18.25
N ASP A 96 -3.57 27.54 18.68
CA ASP A 96 -3.13 26.15 18.72
C ASP A 96 -2.92 25.61 17.29
N THR A 97 -3.79 25.97 16.35
CA THR A 97 -3.63 25.68 14.92
C THR A 97 -2.34 26.27 14.37
N LEU A 98 -2.03 27.54 14.67
CA LEU A 98 -0.79 28.20 14.24
C LEU A 98 0.46 27.49 14.77
N LYS A 99 0.46 27.03 16.02
CA LYS A 99 1.57 26.25 16.59
C LYS A 99 1.73 24.90 15.88
N ILE A 100 0.61 24.23 15.60
CA ILE A 100 0.62 22.94 14.91
C ILE A 100 1.13 23.11 13.47
N THR A 101 0.63 24.09 12.71
CA THR A 101 1.07 24.33 11.33
C THR A 101 2.55 24.69 11.26
N THR A 102 3.06 25.50 12.19
CA THR A 102 4.50 25.82 12.28
C THR A 102 5.35 24.56 12.52
N THR A 103 4.89 23.69 13.42
CA THR A 103 5.59 22.42 13.72
C THR A 103 5.54 21.47 12.52
N LEU A 104 4.41 21.42 11.82
CA LEU A 104 4.22 20.61 10.62
C LEU A 104 5.14 21.09 9.49
N ASP A 105 5.31 22.39 9.30
CA ASP A 105 6.18 22.95 8.25
C ASP A 105 7.63 22.51 8.45
N HIS A 106 8.13 22.64 9.69
CA HIS A 106 9.46 22.14 10.04
C HIS A 106 9.58 20.62 9.82
N THR A 107 8.58 19.85 10.26
CA THR A 107 8.56 18.38 10.13
C THR A 107 8.57 17.96 8.65
N LEU A 108 7.79 18.61 7.79
CA LEU A 108 7.75 18.33 6.35
C LEU A 108 9.09 18.66 5.69
N ASN A 109 9.70 19.80 6.03
CA ASN A 109 11.03 20.15 5.56
C ASN A 109 12.08 19.10 5.96
N GLN A 110 12.02 18.58 7.18
CA GLN A 110 12.89 17.49 7.64
C GLN A 110 12.64 16.20 6.87
N ILE A 111 11.38 15.82 6.61
CA ILE A 111 11.04 14.64 5.81
C ILE A 111 11.60 14.79 4.40
N ILE A 112 11.29 15.89 3.72
CA ILE A 112 11.70 16.16 2.33
C ILE A 112 13.23 16.15 2.23
N THR A 113 13.93 16.80 3.15
CA THR A 113 15.40 16.86 3.16
C THR A 113 16.02 15.49 3.43
N SER A 114 15.47 14.72 4.39
CA SER A 114 15.93 13.37 4.70
C SER A 114 15.76 12.43 3.51
N VAL A 115 14.60 12.47 2.87
CA VAL A 115 14.28 11.74 1.64
C VAL A 115 15.28 12.10 0.52
N LYS A 116 15.52 13.39 0.28
CA LYS A 116 16.51 13.83 -0.72
C LYS A 116 17.92 13.30 -0.40
N SER A 117 18.35 13.38 0.85
CA SER A 117 19.68 12.90 1.29
C SER A 117 19.84 11.38 1.14
N ILE A 118 18.81 10.61 1.49
CA ILE A 118 18.77 9.16 1.28
C ILE A 118 18.83 8.82 -0.21
N ALA A 119 18.12 9.59 -1.05
CA ALA A 119 18.04 9.40 -2.50
C ALA A 119 19.32 9.74 -3.25
N THR A 120 20.14 10.66 -2.74
CA THR A 120 21.36 11.11 -3.43
C THR A 120 22.32 9.94 -3.64
N ARG A 121 22.37 9.39 -4.87
CA ARG A 121 23.32 8.33 -5.24
C ARG A 121 24.75 8.87 -5.19
N PRO A 122 25.73 8.07 -4.74
CA PRO A 122 27.12 8.36 -5.05
C PRO A 122 27.31 8.45 -6.58
N ILE A 123 28.19 9.33 -7.04
CA ILE A 123 28.59 9.47 -8.46
C ILE A 123 29.24 8.18 -9.03
N THR A 124 29.38 7.13 -8.23
CA THR A 124 29.76 5.82 -8.76
C THR A 124 28.66 5.36 -9.73
N ARG A 125 28.89 5.59 -11.03
CA ARG A 125 28.19 5.01 -12.18
C ARG A 125 28.32 3.48 -12.23
N ASP A 126 28.49 2.85 -11.08
CA ASP A 126 28.61 1.42 -10.95
C ASP A 126 27.20 0.83 -11.04
N ARG A 127 26.87 0.29 -12.21
CA ARG A 127 25.62 -0.44 -12.44
C ARG A 127 25.51 -1.67 -11.52
N SER A 128 26.63 -2.19 -10.99
CA SER A 128 26.65 -3.31 -10.04
C SER A 128 26.36 -2.91 -8.59
N ALA A 129 26.08 -1.63 -8.28
CA ALA A 129 25.73 -1.22 -6.92
C ALA A 129 24.50 -1.95 -6.36
N HIS A 130 23.54 -2.31 -7.22
CA HIS A 130 22.36 -3.10 -6.85
C HIS A 130 22.70 -4.57 -6.54
N GLU A 131 23.83 -5.08 -7.03
CA GLU A 131 24.29 -6.46 -6.80
C GLU A 131 25.13 -6.54 -5.52
N LYS A 132 25.80 -5.44 -5.15
CA LYS A 132 26.75 -5.35 -4.03
C LYS A 132 26.14 -4.90 -2.71
N ASP A 133 24.85 -4.56 -2.65
CA ASP A 133 24.22 -4.00 -1.45
C ASP A 133 23.55 -5.04 -0.54
N ARG A 134 23.87 -6.32 -0.70
CA ARG A 134 23.32 -7.46 0.07
C ARG A 134 23.33 -7.23 1.59
N ASP A 135 24.42 -6.67 2.11
CA ASP A 135 24.63 -6.49 3.55
C ASP A 135 24.31 -5.06 4.03
N SER A 136 23.68 -4.24 3.18
CA SER A 136 23.32 -2.85 3.49
C SER A 136 22.06 -2.70 4.36
N GLY A 137 21.46 -3.80 4.80
CA GLY A 137 20.29 -3.79 5.70
C GLY A 137 19.15 -2.87 5.21
N LEU A 138 18.71 -1.94 6.06
CA LEU A 138 17.58 -1.05 5.76
C LEU A 138 17.86 -0.02 4.65
N VAL A 139 19.13 0.23 4.33
CA VAL A 139 19.53 1.21 3.30
C VAL A 139 19.84 0.56 1.95
N LYS A 140 19.41 -0.70 1.76
CA LYS A 140 19.36 -1.32 0.44
C LYS A 140 18.68 -0.42 -0.56
N ILE A 141 19.23 -0.37 -1.76
CA ILE A 141 18.85 0.54 -2.83
C ILE A 141 17.37 0.37 -3.19
N PHE A 142 16.86 -0.87 -3.27
CA PHE A 142 15.45 -1.11 -3.58
C PHE A 142 14.51 -0.57 -2.48
N ARG A 143 14.92 -0.66 -1.21
CA ARG A 143 14.12 -0.18 -0.07
C ARG A 143 14.04 1.33 -0.07
N CYS A 144 15.19 1.98 -0.26
CA CYS A 144 15.25 3.43 -0.36
C CYS A 144 14.40 3.91 -1.54
N HIS A 145 14.57 3.39 -2.75
CA HIS A 145 13.76 3.80 -3.90
C HIS A 145 12.26 3.66 -3.64
N ALA A 146 11.79 2.51 -3.15
CA ALA A 146 10.37 2.32 -2.90
C ALA A 146 9.83 3.25 -1.80
N LEU A 147 10.58 3.53 -0.74
CA LEU A 147 10.18 4.52 0.28
C LEU A 147 10.13 5.94 -0.28
N LEU A 148 11.09 6.30 -1.14
CA LEU A 148 11.15 7.60 -1.80
C LEU A 148 9.95 7.78 -2.72
N ASP A 149 9.60 6.77 -3.50
CA ASP A 149 8.44 6.80 -4.40
C ASP A 149 7.15 6.99 -3.60
N LEU A 150 6.96 6.21 -2.52
CA LEU A 150 5.79 6.37 -1.65
C LEU A 150 5.68 7.78 -1.06
N ILE A 151 6.78 8.40 -0.61
CA ILE A 151 6.75 9.75 -0.03
C ILE A 151 6.57 10.83 -1.10
N ARG A 152 7.15 10.63 -2.29
CA ARG A 152 7.00 11.53 -3.46
C ARG A 152 5.58 11.57 -3.99
N ASP A 153 4.84 10.47 -3.87
CA ASP A 153 3.42 10.44 -4.20
C ASP A 153 2.57 10.97 -3.04
N PHE A 154 2.97 10.74 -1.80
CA PHE A 154 2.17 11.10 -0.63
C PHE A 154 2.19 12.60 -0.29
N ILE A 155 3.35 13.24 -0.17
CA ILE A 155 3.46 14.62 0.33
C ILE A 155 2.92 15.67 -0.67
N PRO A 156 3.39 15.69 -1.93
CA PRO A 156 3.06 16.76 -2.87
C PRO A 156 1.61 16.71 -3.37
N TYR A 157 0.98 15.54 -3.25
CA TYR A 157 -0.38 15.31 -3.72
C TYR A 157 -1.34 15.19 -2.53
N GLU A 158 -1.26 14.14 -1.72
CA GLU A 158 -2.27 13.88 -0.68
C GLU A 158 -2.20 14.88 0.47
N ILE A 159 -1.03 15.06 1.09
CA ILE A 159 -0.86 15.99 2.22
C ILE A 159 -1.08 17.44 1.78
N ARG A 160 -0.62 17.80 0.59
CA ARG A 160 -0.86 19.13 0.02
C ARG A 160 -2.36 19.40 -0.17
N GLN A 161 -3.11 18.48 -0.77
CA GLN A 161 -4.56 18.64 -0.95
C GLN A 161 -5.27 18.73 0.40
N LEU A 162 -4.83 17.96 1.39
CA LEU A 162 -5.35 18.04 2.75
C LEU A 162 -5.16 19.45 3.36
N PHE A 163 -3.96 20.02 3.26
CA PHE A 163 -3.72 21.39 3.75
C PHE A 163 -4.50 22.45 2.98
N TYR A 164 -4.70 22.27 1.68
CA TYR A 164 -5.53 23.16 0.88
C TYR A 164 -6.99 23.16 1.39
N ASN A 165 -7.52 21.97 1.70
CA ASN A 165 -8.85 21.83 2.26
C ASN A 165 -8.96 22.47 3.65
N TYR A 166 -7.97 22.28 4.52
CA TYR A 166 -7.92 22.95 5.83
C TYR A 166 -7.88 24.48 5.71
N GLN A 167 -7.06 25.02 4.81
CA GLN A 167 -6.98 26.47 4.57
C GLN A 167 -8.32 27.02 4.09
N ARG A 168 -8.96 26.36 3.11
CA ARG A 168 -10.28 26.74 2.59
C ARG A 168 -11.34 26.74 3.69
N PHE A 169 -11.32 25.72 4.55
CA PHE A 169 -12.28 25.62 5.65
C PHE A 169 -12.14 26.77 6.64
N ILE A 170 -10.91 27.12 7.03
CA ILE A 170 -10.66 28.24 7.94
C ILE A 170 -11.09 29.56 7.30
N GLN A 171 -10.77 29.77 6.02
CA GLN A 171 -11.15 30.98 5.30
C GLN A 171 -12.68 31.14 5.26
N GLN A 172 -13.41 30.11 4.82
CA GLN A 172 -14.88 30.15 4.78
C GLN A 172 -15.50 30.30 6.18
N PHE A 173 -14.93 29.65 7.19
CA PHE A 173 -15.38 29.78 8.57
C PHE A 173 -15.23 31.23 9.07
N LEU A 174 -14.10 31.88 8.82
CA LEU A 174 -13.86 33.27 9.21
C LEU A 174 -14.78 34.25 8.45
N GLU A 175 -14.97 34.04 7.14
CA GLU A 175 -15.88 34.83 6.31
C GLU A 175 -17.33 34.73 6.80
N SER A 176 -17.79 33.52 7.15
CA SER A 176 -19.14 33.31 7.69
C SER A 176 -19.39 34.05 9.01
N ARG A 177 -18.36 34.19 9.85
CA ARG A 177 -18.44 34.94 11.12
C ARG A 177 -18.41 36.45 10.94
N ALA A 178 -17.71 36.93 9.91
CA ALA A 178 -17.65 38.36 9.60
C ALA A 178 -19.01 38.89 9.10
N PHE A 179 -19.83 38.00 8.52
CA PHE A 179 -21.17 38.29 8.02
C PHE A 179 -22.31 38.01 9.01
N ASP A 180 -22.01 37.49 10.21
CA ASP A 180 -23.00 37.11 11.21
C ASP A 180 -23.57 38.36 11.91
N SER A 181 -24.33 39.16 11.17
CA SER A 181 -25.09 40.31 11.64
C SER A 181 -26.39 39.86 12.32
N GLY A 182 -26.27 39.14 13.44
CA GLY A 182 -27.35 39.00 14.42
C GLY A 182 -28.63 38.24 14.01
N THR A 183 -28.65 37.51 12.89
CA THR A 183 -29.75 36.59 12.59
C THR A 183 -29.27 35.16 12.82
N GLU A 184 -29.58 34.63 14.00
CA GLU A 184 -29.52 33.20 14.34
C GLU A 184 -30.43 32.41 13.39
N SER A 185 -29.97 32.15 12.16
CA SER A 185 -30.53 31.08 11.35
C SER A 185 -29.55 29.92 11.40
N ASP A 186 -29.97 28.86 12.08
CA ASP A 186 -29.25 27.59 12.27
C ASP A 186 -29.12 26.78 10.95
N GLU A 187 -29.30 27.42 9.80
CA GLU A 187 -29.00 26.86 8.48
C GLU A 187 -27.49 26.86 8.26
N ALA A 188 -26.84 25.86 8.85
CA ALA A 188 -25.44 25.55 8.62
C ALA A 188 -25.12 25.53 7.12
N TYR A 189 -24.27 26.45 6.66
CA TYR A 189 -23.75 26.52 5.28
C TYR A 189 -23.44 25.11 4.73
N PRO A 190 -24.25 24.57 3.80
CA PRO A 190 -24.11 23.18 3.33
C PRO A 190 -22.73 22.88 2.73
N GLU A 191 -22.11 23.90 2.13
CA GLU A 191 -20.75 23.85 1.58
C GLU A 191 -19.70 23.64 2.66
N LEU A 192 -19.81 24.33 3.80
CA LEU A 192 -18.90 24.20 4.94
C LEU A 192 -19.01 22.82 5.59
N LEU A 193 -20.23 22.26 5.66
CA LEU A 193 -20.47 20.89 6.12
C LEU A 193 -19.87 19.84 5.18
N THR A 194 -20.00 20.06 3.87
CA THR A 194 -19.42 19.17 2.84
C THR A 194 -17.89 19.18 2.91
N LEU A 195 -17.29 20.37 2.94
CA LEU A 195 -15.84 20.55 3.07
C LEU A 195 -15.32 19.94 4.37
N ARG A 196 -16.08 20.06 5.47
CA ARG A 196 -15.75 19.39 6.74
C ARG A 196 -15.73 17.87 6.60
N ALA A 197 -16.76 17.28 6.00
CA ALA A 197 -16.81 15.83 5.81
C ALA A 197 -15.63 15.33 4.96
N GLU A 198 -15.24 16.12 3.94
CA GLU A 198 -14.06 15.86 3.12
C GLU A 198 -12.77 15.93 3.94
N ILE A 199 -12.56 16.97 4.74
CA ILE A 199 -11.37 17.12 5.62
C ILE A 199 -11.27 15.95 6.59
N ILE A 200 -12.36 15.58 7.25
CA ILE A 200 -12.37 14.45 8.20
C ILE A 200 -11.94 13.17 7.48
N LYS A 201 -12.58 12.87 6.35
CA LYS A 201 -12.30 11.68 5.55
C LYS A 201 -10.85 11.66 5.07
N THR A 202 -10.38 12.73 4.45
CA THR A 202 -9.03 12.84 3.90
C THR A 202 -7.97 12.80 5.00
N THR A 203 -8.21 13.42 6.15
CA THR A 203 -7.31 13.32 7.32
C THR A 203 -7.17 11.87 7.79
N TYR A 204 -8.28 11.14 7.97
CA TYR A 204 -8.21 9.74 8.38
C TYR A 204 -7.48 8.86 7.37
N LEU A 205 -7.67 9.10 6.06
CA LEU A 205 -6.92 8.43 5.01
C LEU A 205 -5.42 8.73 5.15
N SER A 206 -5.02 9.99 5.23
CA SER A 206 -3.62 10.38 5.40
C SER A 206 -2.98 9.82 6.68
N LEU A 207 -3.71 9.76 7.80
CA LEU A 207 -3.24 9.15 9.04
C LEU A 207 -2.95 7.66 8.85
N ARG A 208 -3.84 6.93 8.17
CA ARG A 208 -3.66 5.52 7.83
C ARG A 208 -2.49 5.32 6.86
N ASP A 209 -2.32 6.21 5.91
CA ASP A 209 -1.24 6.11 4.92
C ASP A 209 0.13 6.43 5.55
N ILE A 210 0.19 7.31 6.55
CA ILE A 210 1.38 7.47 7.40
C ILE A 210 1.67 6.21 8.21
N ASP A 211 0.66 5.56 8.79
CA ASP A 211 0.85 4.28 9.49
C ASP A 211 1.37 3.19 8.55
N ASN A 212 0.85 3.15 7.31
CA ASN A 212 1.32 2.24 6.28
C ASN A 212 2.78 2.55 5.89
N LEU A 213 3.17 3.81 5.75
CA LEU A 213 4.55 4.23 5.49
C LEU A 213 5.50 3.77 6.61
N ILE A 214 5.13 4.03 7.87
CA ILE A 214 5.90 3.60 9.05
C ILE A 214 6.01 2.07 9.03
N ARG A 215 4.91 1.34 8.91
CA ARG A 215 4.91 -0.13 8.86
C ARG A 215 5.78 -0.65 7.72
N TRP A 216 5.58 -0.16 6.49
CA TRP A 216 6.31 -0.60 5.30
C TRP A 216 7.82 -0.47 5.49
N SER A 217 8.25 0.65 6.07
CA SER A 217 9.66 0.95 6.30
C SER A 217 10.36 -0.02 7.28
N THR A 218 9.59 -0.67 8.16
CA THR A 218 10.06 -1.67 9.14
C THR A 218 10.00 -3.11 8.62
N LEU A 219 9.36 -3.36 7.48
CA LEU A 219 9.21 -4.72 6.94
C LEU A 219 10.55 -5.34 6.57
N SER A 220 10.71 -6.64 6.79
CA SER A 220 11.83 -7.39 6.22
C SER A 220 11.77 -7.41 4.68
N ASP A 221 12.89 -7.69 4.02
CA ASP A 221 12.91 -7.83 2.56
C ASP A 221 11.96 -8.92 2.08
N PHE A 222 11.88 -10.02 2.83
CA PHE A 222 10.92 -11.11 2.59
C PHE A 222 9.47 -10.64 2.75
N SER A 223 9.16 -9.89 3.81
CA SER A 223 7.80 -9.36 4.02
C SER A 223 7.40 -8.36 2.92
N ILE A 224 8.33 -7.55 2.40
CA ILE A 224 8.07 -6.69 1.23
C ILE A 224 7.72 -7.54 0.01
N LEU A 225 8.47 -8.61 -0.26
CA LEU A 225 8.15 -9.54 -1.36
C LEU A 225 6.78 -10.18 -1.18
N GLN A 226 6.40 -10.57 0.04
CA GLN A 226 5.07 -11.10 0.34
C GLN A 226 3.96 -10.11 -0.01
N THR A 227 4.10 -8.82 0.30
CA THR A 227 3.09 -7.81 -0.12
C THR A 227 2.89 -7.75 -1.63
N ASN A 228 3.97 -7.94 -2.41
CA ASN A 228 3.88 -8.01 -3.86
C ASN A 228 3.20 -9.32 -4.31
N TRP A 229 3.53 -10.45 -3.68
CA TRP A 229 2.90 -11.73 -3.99
C TRP A 229 1.40 -11.75 -3.66
N GLU A 230 0.95 -11.07 -2.61
CA GLU A 230 -0.49 -10.90 -2.32
C GLU A 230 -1.22 -10.20 -3.48
N ARG A 231 -0.58 -9.19 -4.08
CA ARG A 231 -1.14 -8.51 -5.27
C ARG A 231 -1.21 -9.47 -6.47
N ARG A 232 -0.19 -10.32 -6.65
CA ARG A 232 -0.17 -11.34 -7.72
C ARG A 232 -1.25 -12.40 -7.51
N GLU A 233 -1.41 -12.88 -6.29
CA GLU A 233 -2.43 -13.85 -5.90
C GLU A 233 -3.84 -13.33 -6.23
N LYS A 234 -4.14 -12.07 -5.88
CA LYS A 234 -5.42 -11.43 -6.22
C LYS A 234 -5.65 -11.38 -7.72
N GLN A 235 -4.65 -11.00 -8.51
CA GLN A 235 -4.74 -10.96 -9.97
C GLN A 235 -5.02 -12.36 -10.56
N ILE A 236 -4.30 -13.38 -10.09
CA ILE A 236 -4.49 -14.77 -10.52
C ILE A 236 -5.90 -15.28 -10.19
N ASN A 237 -6.42 -14.93 -9.02
CA ASN A 237 -7.79 -15.28 -8.63
C ASN A 237 -8.83 -14.61 -9.53
N LEU A 238 -8.59 -13.38 -10.00
CA LEU A 238 -9.46 -12.74 -10.99
C LEU A 238 -9.42 -13.49 -12.32
N SER A 239 -8.23 -13.87 -12.81
CA SER A 239 -8.11 -14.66 -14.03
C SER A 239 -8.82 -16.02 -13.91
N LEU A 240 -8.76 -16.69 -12.75
CA LEU A 240 -9.53 -17.93 -12.50
C LEU A 240 -11.04 -17.72 -12.53
N LYS A 241 -11.54 -16.65 -11.89
CA LYS A 241 -12.97 -16.30 -11.92
C LYS A 241 -13.43 -16.04 -13.35
N LEU A 242 -12.61 -15.32 -14.12
CA LEU A 242 -12.90 -15.01 -15.51
C LEU A 242 -12.98 -16.28 -16.38
N LEU A 243 -12.06 -17.24 -16.20
CA LEU A 243 -12.11 -18.53 -16.88
C LEU A 243 -13.35 -19.33 -16.48
N ALA A 244 -13.67 -19.41 -15.18
CA ALA A 244 -14.83 -20.16 -14.67
C ALA A 244 -16.15 -19.67 -15.30
N LEU A 245 -16.35 -18.35 -15.38
CA LEU A 245 -17.52 -17.75 -16.03
C LEU A 245 -17.70 -18.21 -17.49
N HIS A 246 -16.61 -18.40 -18.22
CA HIS A 246 -16.65 -18.79 -19.64
C HIS A 246 -16.61 -20.32 -19.85
N THR A 247 -16.39 -21.10 -18.80
CA THR A 247 -16.52 -22.57 -18.84
C THR A 247 -17.86 -23.07 -18.30
N ASP A 248 -18.47 -22.36 -17.35
CA ASP A 248 -19.74 -22.74 -16.70
C ASP A 248 -20.99 -22.39 -17.52
N PHE A 249 -20.88 -21.49 -18.51
CA PHE A 249 -21.96 -21.16 -19.45
C PHE A 249 -22.45 -22.40 -20.23
N LYS A 250 -21.59 -23.43 -20.38
CA LYS A 250 -21.94 -24.73 -20.97
C LYS A 250 -22.96 -25.52 -20.13
N ASN A 251 -23.06 -25.26 -18.83
CA ASN A 251 -23.97 -25.97 -17.93
C ASN A 251 -25.36 -25.32 -17.86
N HIS A 252 -25.48 -24.01 -18.04
CA HIS A 252 -26.77 -23.31 -17.99
C HIS A 252 -27.54 -23.36 -19.33
N SER A 253 -26.85 -23.49 -20.47
CA SER A 253 -27.51 -23.67 -21.77
C SER A 253 -28.03 -25.10 -22.02
N ARG A 254 -27.68 -26.08 -21.18
CA ARG A 254 -28.18 -27.47 -21.26
C ARG A 254 -29.45 -27.71 -20.45
N ASN A 255 -29.88 -26.77 -19.62
CA ASN A 255 -31.02 -26.94 -18.71
C ASN A 255 -32.30 -26.20 -19.17
N HIS A 256 -32.27 -25.58 -20.35
CA HIS A 256 -33.47 -25.03 -21.00
C HIS A 256 -33.56 -25.56 -22.43
N THR A 257 -34.09 -26.77 -22.55
CA THR A 257 -34.72 -27.24 -23.78
C THR A 257 -36.02 -27.91 -23.38
N GLU A 258 -37.11 -27.20 -23.63
CA GLU A 258 -38.40 -27.72 -24.07
C GLU A 258 -39.34 -26.49 -24.20
N ASP A 259 -39.04 -25.61 -25.15
CA ASP A 259 -40.11 -25.08 -26.00
C ASP A 259 -39.54 -24.44 -27.28
N GLU A 260 -40.30 -24.62 -28.35
CA GLU A 260 -39.89 -24.52 -29.75
C GLU A 260 -39.64 -23.07 -30.23
N SER A 261 -38.55 -22.85 -30.96
CA SER A 261 -38.49 -21.87 -32.06
C SER A 261 -37.30 -22.16 -32.98
N GLU A 262 -37.59 -22.34 -34.27
CA GLU A 262 -36.63 -22.67 -35.34
C GLU A 262 -35.67 -21.53 -35.73
N ASP A 263 -35.66 -20.40 -35.00
CA ASP A 263 -34.71 -19.29 -35.21
C ASP A 263 -33.59 -19.23 -34.16
N ALA A 264 -33.51 -20.23 -33.27
CA ALA A 264 -32.38 -20.38 -32.36
C ALA A 264 -31.15 -20.90 -33.13
N ILE A 265 -30.49 -20.02 -33.87
CA ILE A 265 -29.10 -20.18 -34.32
C ILE A 265 -28.35 -20.77 -33.13
N ILE A 266 -27.95 -22.04 -33.23
CA ILE A 266 -27.22 -22.71 -32.16
C ILE A 266 -25.86 -22.02 -32.10
N ILE A 267 -25.78 -21.06 -31.18
CA ILE A 267 -24.61 -20.32 -30.71
C ILE A 267 -23.64 -21.35 -30.07
N THR A 268 -23.10 -22.24 -30.89
CA THR A 268 -22.13 -23.24 -30.44
C THR A 268 -20.77 -22.59 -30.56
N SER A 269 -20.27 -21.97 -29.48
CA SER A 269 -18.85 -21.64 -29.39
C SER A 269 -18.04 -22.88 -29.77
N SER A 270 -17.16 -22.77 -30.78
CA SER A 270 -16.41 -23.92 -31.32
C SER A 270 -15.85 -24.79 -30.18
N PRO A 271 -16.10 -26.11 -30.16
CA PRO A 271 -15.60 -27.02 -29.12
C PRO A 271 -14.09 -26.90 -28.88
N GLN A 272 -13.34 -26.51 -29.90
CA GLN A 272 -11.90 -26.26 -29.83
C GLN A 272 -11.57 -25.03 -28.97
N LEU A 273 -12.32 -23.93 -29.11
CA LEU A 273 -12.14 -22.73 -28.29
C LEU A 273 -12.48 -23.02 -26.83
N VAL A 274 -13.54 -23.78 -26.56
CA VAL A 274 -13.89 -24.21 -25.20
C VAL A 274 -12.75 -25.01 -24.56
N ARG A 275 -12.18 -25.97 -25.31
CA ARG A 275 -11.02 -26.75 -24.84
C ARG A 275 -9.81 -25.87 -24.58
N LEU A 276 -9.59 -24.85 -25.40
CA LEU A 276 -8.48 -23.92 -25.23
C LEU A 276 -8.64 -23.06 -23.98
N VAL A 277 -9.85 -22.51 -23.71
CA VAL A 277 -10.16 -21.84 -22.44
C VAL A 277 -9.94 -22.77 -21.24
N GLN A 278 -10.43 -24.01 -21.32
CA GLN A 278 -10.24 -25.01 -20.27
C GLN A 278 -8.76 -25.35 -20.02
N SER A 279 -7.92 -25.35 -21.06
CA SER A 279 -6.49 -25.64 -20.96
C SER A 279 -5.71 -24.58 -20.17
N ALA A 280 -6.23 -23.35 -20.06
CA ALA A 280 -5.61 -22.31 -19.24
C ALA A 280 -5.85 -22.52 -17.74
N ILE A 281 -6.93 -23.22 -17.33
CA ILE A 281 -7.28 -23.38 -15.92
C ILE A 281 -6.13 -24.01 -15.11
N PRO A 282 -5.51 -25.13 -15.53
CA PRO A 282 -4.35 -25.70 -14.84
C PRO A 282 -3.20 -24.71 -14.72
N LEU A 283 -2.88 -23.96 -15.78
CA LEU A 283 -1.81 -22.96 -15.78
C LEU A 283 -2.02 -21.89 -14.70
N VAL A 284 -3.23 -21.29 -14.66
CA VAL A 284 -3.56 -20.27 -13.66
C VAL A 284 -3.56 -20.86 -12.25
N LYS A 285 -4.06 -22.09 -12.07
CA LYS A 285 -4.03 -22.80 -10.78
C LYS A 285 -2.61 -23.07 -10.28
N LEU A 286 -1.67 -23.40 -11.18
CA LEU A 286 -0.26 -23.59 -10.81
C LEU A 286 0.36 -22.32 -10.24
N LEU A 287 0.12 -21.16 -10.87
CA LEU A 287 0.58 -19.89 -10.32
C LEU A 287 -0.06 -19.59 -8.97
N ARG A 288 -1.37 -19.84 -8.82
CA ARG A 288 -2.06 -19.68 -7.53
C ARG A 288 -1.41 -20.52 -6.44
N ILE A 289 -1.10 -21.79 -6.73
CA ILE A 289 -0.42 -22.68 -5.80
C ILE A 289 0.96 -22.14 -5.42
N LEU A 290 1.74 -21.68 -6.40
CA LEU A 290 3.06 -21.11 -6.16
C LEU A 290 2.96 -19.91 -5.22
N PHE A 291 2.17 -18.88 -5.55
CA PHE A 291 2.09 -17.68 -4.71
C PHE A 291 1.46 -17.97 -3.34
N ASN A 292 0.47 -18.87 -3.25
CA ASN A 292 -0.07 -19.29 -1.96
C ASN A 292 0.96 -19.97 -1.07
N LYS A 293 1.88 -20.76 -1.65
CA LYS A 293 3.00 -21.35 -0.90
C LYS A 293 4.07 -20.32 -0.51
N LEU A 294 4.19 -19.24 -1.27
CA LEU A 294 5.11 -18.15 -0.97
C LEU A 294 4.56 -17.21 0.12
N LEU A 295 3.24 -17.08 0.22
CA LEU A 295 2.55 -16.28 1.22
C LEU A 295 2.34 -17.02 2.53
N ASN A 296 1.77 -18.22 2.45
CA ASN A 296 1.42 -19.02 3.62
C ASN A 296 2.49 -20.07 3.85
N THR A 297 2.99 -20.17 5.07
CA THR A 297 3.61 -21.39 5.56
C THR A 297 2.49 -22.29 6.08
N PRO A 298 2.11 -23.36 5.36
CA PRO A 298 1.02 -24.22 5.80
C PRO A 298 1.35 -24.79 7.18
N THR A 299 0.34 -24.89 8.04
CA THR A 299 0.42 -25.64 9.30
C THR A 299 1.01 -27.04 9.02
N GLY A 300 2.18 -27.32 9.58
CA GLY A 300 2.91 -28.57 9.39
C GLY A 300 4.11 -28.52 8.42
N ARG A 301 4.41 -27.38 7.78
CA ARG A 301 5.71 -27.19 7.09
C ARG A 301 6.59 -26.23 7.89
N PRO A 302 7.91 -26.49 7.98
CA PRO A 302 8.81 -25.57 8.64
C PRO A 302 8.71 -24.21 7.96
N PRO A 303 8.66 -23.12 8.74
CA PRO A 303 8.63 -21.80 8.17
C PRO A 303 9.88 -21.57 7.32
N PHE A 304 9.82 -20.68 6.33
CA PHE A 304 10.99 -20.34 5.51
C PHE A 304 11.08 -18.83 5.36
N THR A 305 12.28 -18.38 5.01
CA THR A 305 12.56 -17.00 4.66
C THR A 305 13.39 -16.95 3.38
N LEU A 306 13.58 -15.75 2.84
CA LEU A 306 14.55 -15.48 1.79
C LEU A 306 15.66 -14.61 2.38
N GLU A 307 16.88 -15.13 2.42
CA GLU A 307 18.04 -14.43 2.98
C GLU A 307 19.09 -14.11 1.93
N GLY A 308 19.91 -13.09 2.24
CA GLY A 308 21.07 -12.78 1.43
C GLY A 308 20.76 -12.22 0.03
N MET A 309 19.59 -11.62 -0.15
CA MET A 309 19.24 -10.97 -1.41
C MET A 309 19.83 -9.56 -1.50
N SER A 310 20.46 -9.28 -2.63
CA SER A 310 20.79 -7.93 -3.06
C SER A 310 19.53 -7.20 -3.58
N SER A 311 19.63 -5.89 -3.80
CA SER A 311 18.57 -5.13 -4.48
C SER A 311 18.29 -5.65 -5.88
N ALA A 312 19.31 -6.15 -6.59
CA ALA A 312 19.17 -6.74 -7.91
C ALA A 312 18.33 -8.03 -7.85
N ASP A 313 18.60 -8.91 -6.88
CA ASP A 313 17.81 -10.13 -6.68
C ASP A 313 16.33 -9.80 -6.44
N VAL A 314 16.04 -8.85 -5.55
CA VAL A 314 14.66 -8.43 -5.22
C VAL A 314 13.96 -7.83 -6.44
N GLN A 315 14.65 -6.98 -7.21
CA GLN A 315 14.11 -6.42 -8.44
C GLN A 315 13.82 -7.48 -9.50
N LEU A 316 14.70 -8.47 -9.65
CA LEU A 316 14.47 -9.61 -10.55
C LEU A 316 13.26 -10.43 -10.12
N LEU A 317 13.14 -10.79 -8.84
CA LEU A 317 11.98 -11.50 -8.30
C LEU A 317 10.67 -10.73 -8.56
N ASN A 318 10.66 -9.42 -8.31
CA ASN A 318 9.49 -8.58 -8.57
C ASN A 318 9.17 -8.49 -10.08
N SER A 319 10.19 -8.33 -10.93
CA SER A 319 10.03 -8.28 -12.39
C SER A 319 9.48 -9.59 -12.94
N HIS A 320 10.04 -10.72 -12.53
CA HIS A 320 9.61 -12.04 -12.99
C HIS A 320 8.20 -12.37 -12.48
N SER A 321 7.89 -12.14 -11.21
CA SER A 321 6.54 -12.36 -10.67
C SER A 321 5.49 -11.54 -11.42
N PHE A 322 5.77 -10.26 -11.72
CA PHE A 322 4.90 -9.43 -12.56
C PHE A 322 4.74 -9.98 -13.97
N LYS A 323 5.86 -10.26 -14.66
CA LYS A 323 5.84 -10.78 -16.04
C LYS A 323 5.02 -12.06 -16.15
N ILE A 324 5.24 -13.02 -15.26
CA ILE A 324 4.50 -14.30 -15.24
C ILE A 324 3.00 -14.04 -15.12
N THR A 325 2.57 -13.23 -14.14
CA THR A 325 1.15 -12.93 -13.96
C THR A 325 0.54 -12.16 -15.13
N SER A 326 1.26 -11.19 -15.69
CA SER A 326 0.77 -10.39 -16.82
C SER A 326 0.67 -11.21 -18.10
N TYR A 327 1.60 -12.12 -18.37
CA TYR A 327 1.51 -13.00 -19.53
C TYR A 327 0.37 -14.01 -19.40
N VAL A 328 0.17 -14.58 -18.21
CA VAL A 328 -0.97 -15.48 -17.95
C VAL A 328 -2.29 -14.74 -18.06
N ASP A 329 -2.39 -13.53 -17.51
CA ASP A 329 -3.58 -12.69 -17.65
C ASP A 329 -3.87 -12.36 -19.12
N ALA A 330 -2.84 -12.00 -19.90
CA ALA A 330 -2.97 -11.76 -21.33
C ALA A 330 -3.45 -13.01 -22.10
N ILE A 331 -2.96 -14.20 -21.75
CA ILE A 331 -3.46 -15.47 -22.29
C ILE A 331 -4.95 -15.61 -21.96
N VAL A 332 -5.35 -15.44 -20.70
CA VAL A 332 -6.74 -15.59 -20.27
C VAL A 332 -7.67 -14.60 -21.00
N VAL A 333 -7.29 -13.32 -21.05
CA VAL A 333 -8.08 -12.28 -21.73
C VAL A 333 -8.24 -12.60 -23.21
N ARG A 334 -7.18 -13.05 -23.89
CA ARG A 334 -7.22 -13.45 -25.31
C ARG A 334 -8.12 -14.65 -25.54
N LEU A 335 -7.98 -15.69 -24.71
CA LEU A 335 -8.80 -16.89 -24.82
C LEU A 335 -10.29 -16.59 -24.62
N VAL A 336 -10.61 -15.72 -23.65
CA VAL A 336 -11.96 -15.27 -23.39
C VAL A 336 -12.49 -14.42 -24.55
N ASP A 337 -11.68 -13.53 -25.11
CA ASP A 337 -12.03 -12.73 -26.27
C ASP A 337 -12.34 -13.60 -27.51
N MET A 338 -11.47 -14.56 -27.83
CA MET A 338 -11.70 -15.54 -28.90
C MET A 338 -12.98 -16.35 -28.65
N HIS A 339 -13.22 -16.77 -27.40
CA HIS A 339 -14.43 -17.51 -27.03
C HIS A 339 -15.69 -16.66 -27.23
N LYS A 340 -15.66 -15.36 -26.87
CA LYS A 340 -16.77 -14.42 -27.09
C LYS A 340 -17.00 -14.15 -28.58
N ARG A 341 -15.92 -13.98 -29.36
CA ARG A 341 -15.97 -13.82 -30.82
C ARG A 341 -16.43 -15.09 -31.53
N ARG A 342 -16.28 -16.25 -30.89
CA ARG A 342 -16.56 -17.61 -31.42
C ARG A 342 -15.67 -18.04 -32.60
N TYR A 343 -14.59 -17.31 -32.86
CA TYR A 343 -13.57 -17.67 -33.84
C TYR A 343 -12.18 -17.26 -33.33
N ALA A 344 -11.15 -17.85 -33.92
CA ALA A 344 -9.75 -17.47 -33.76
C ALA A 344 -9.19 -17.07 -35.12
N VAL A 345 -8.29 -16.08 -35.13
CA VAL A 345 -7.46 -15.79 -36.31
C VAL A 345 -6.04 -16.27 -36.08
N ASP A 346 -5.25 -16.47 -37.13
CA ASP A 346 -3.87 -16.96 -37.01
C ASP A 346 -3.02 -16.08 -36.06
N GLY A 347 -3.25 -14.76 -36.10
CA GLY A 347 -2.60 -13.82 -35.18
C GLY A 347 -2.92 -14.08 -33.70
N ASP A 348 -4.10 -14.58 -33.36
CA ASP A 348 -4.45 -14.97 -31.98
C ASP A 348 -3.59 -16.16 -31.54
N ILE A 349 -3.45 -17.17 -32.40
CA ILE A 349 -2.70 -18.40 -32.10
C ILE A 349 -1.21 -18.11 -31.96
N ILE A 350 -0.62 -17.37 -32.91
CA ILE A 350 0.80 -16.97 -32.87
C ILE A 350 1.08 -16.18 -31.58
N LEU A 351 0.18 -15.29 -31.18
CA LEU A 351 0.35 -14.50 -29.96
C LEU A 351 0.24 -15.39 -28.70
N LEU A 352 -0.71 -16.32 -28.66
CA LEU A 352 -0.87 -17.26 -27.54
C LEU A 352 0.37 -18.14 -27.37
N GLU A 353 0.92 -18.69 -28.45
CA GLU A 353 2.18 -19.46 -28.43
C GLU A 353 3.33 -18.60 -27.91
N GLY A 354 3.47 -17.37 -28.42
CA GLY A 354 4.48 -16.42 -27.96
C GLY A 354 4.35 -16.09 -26.48
N LEU A 355 3.13 -15.92 -25.97
CA LEU A 355 2.86 -15.69 -24.54
C LEU A 355 3.16 -16.94 -23.69
N ALA A 356 2.76 -18.13 -24.13
CA ALA A 356 3.03 -19.38 -23.42
C ALA A 356 4.54 -19.64 -23.27
N ASN A 357 5.32 -19.37 -24.32
CA ASN A 357 6.78 -19.44 -24.28
C ASN A 357 7.38 -18.42 -23.30
N LYS A 358 6.86 -17.19 -23.28
CA LYS A 358 7.26 -16.15 -22.31
C LYS A 358 6.92 -16.52 -20.87
N VAL A 359 5.75 -17.14 -20.62
CA VAL A 359 5.38 -17.67 -19.29
C VAL A 359 6.39 -18.71 -18.86
N THR A 360 6.68 -19.69 -19.72
CA THR A 360 7.61 -20.79 -19.42
C THR A 360 9.01 -20.27 -19.06
N GLY A 361 9.57 -19.39 -19.89
CA GLY A 361 10.89 -18.80 -19.65
C GLY A 361 10.93 -17.97 -18.35
N ALA A 362 9.93 -17.12 -18.13
CA ALA A 362 9.88 -16.30 -16.92
C ALA A 362 9.66 -17.13 -15.65
N PHE A 363 8.83 -18.17 -15.71
CA PHE A 363 8.53 -19.07 -14.60
C PHE A 363 9.77 -19.89 -14.18
N ASN A 364 10.49 -20.45 -15.14
CA ASN A 364 11.72 -21.19 -14.87
C ASN A 364 12.79 -20.31 -14.24
N ALA A 365 13.02 -19.11 -14.78
CA ALA A 365 13.97 -18.14 -14.20
C ALA A 365 13.59 -17.75 -12.76
N TYR A 366 12.29 -17.58 -12.51
CA TYR A 366 11.78 -17.26 -11.18
C TYR A 366 11.98 -18.39 -10.17
N LEU A 367 11.70 -19.64 -10.56
CA LEU A 367 11.89 -20.80 -9.69
C LEU A 367 13.36 -21.02 -9.34
N VAL A 368 14.28 -20.84 -10.31
CA VAL A 368 15.73 -20.92 -10.04
C VAL A 368 16.15 -19.85 -9.03
N LEU A 369 15.70 -18.60 -9.24
CA LEU A 369 16.07 -17.50 -8.35
C LEU A 369 15.52 -17.72 -6.93
N ILE A 370 14.22 -18.05 -6.78
CA ILE A 370 13.64 -18.36 -5.47
C ILE A 370 14.33 -19.55 -4.83
N GLY A 371 14.50 -20.65 -5.58
CA GLY A 371 15.13 -21.87 -5.08
C GLY A 371 16.52 -21.63 -4.49
N SER A 372 17.30 -20.74 -5.11
CA SER A 372 18.65 -20.38 -4.65
C SER A 372 18.70 -19.52 -3.38
N ARG A 373 17.58 -18.93 -2.97
CA ARG A 373 17.50 -17.98 -1.84
C ARG A 373 16.64 -18.48 -0.68
N LEU A 374 15.95 -19.61 -0.85
CA LEU A 374 15.12 -20.23 0.19
C LEU A 374 15.96 -20.77 1.33
N VAL A 375 15.66 -20.31 2.55
CA VAL A 375 16.29 -20.78 3.79
C VAL A 375 15.20 -21.25 4.76
N PRO A 376 15.30 -22.48 5.31
CA PRO A 376 14.40 -22.93 6.38
C PRO A 376 14.60 -22.08 7.65
N LEU A 377 13.50 -21.62 8.24
CA LEU A 377 13.50 -21.07 9.59
C LEU A 377 13.53 -22.24 10.57
N ALA A 378 14.47 -22.20 11.53
CA ALA A 378 14.49 -23.18 12.61
C ALA A 378 13.13 -23.19 13.32
N PRO A 379 12.58 -24.37 13.68
CA PRO A 379 11.37 -24.40 14.48
C PRO A 379 11.63 -23.61 15.76
N GLN A 380 10.87 -22.53 15.98
CA GLN A 380 10.86 -21.90 17.29
C GLN A 380 10.46 -23.00 18.29
N PRO A 381 11.17 -23.14 19.43
CA PRO A 381 10.67 -23.98 20.49
C PRO A 381 9.29 -23.42 20.84
N SER A 382 8.24 -24.17 20.48
CA SER A 382 6.90 -23.87 20.91
C SER A 382 6.96 -23.69 22.42
N LEU A 383 6.60 -22.50 22.91
CA LEU A 383 6.14 -22.35 24.29
C LEU A 383 5.11 -23.45 24.50
N HIS A 384 5.50 -24.43 25.31
CA HIS A 384 4.76 -25.65 25.55
C HIS A 384 3.27 -25.36 25.76
N PRO A 385 2.35 -25.97 24.99
CA PRO A 385 1.07 -26.34 25.54
C PRO A 385 1.35 -27.51 26.49
N SER A 386 1.05 -27.29 27.76
CA SER A 386 0.96 -28.24 28.87
C SER A 386 1.02 -29.72 28.49
N GLU A 387 2.00 -30.38 29.09
CA GLU A 387 2.06 -31.82 29.40
C GLU A 387 0.77 -32.61 29.16
N ASN A 388 0.88 -33.57 28.25
CA ASN A 388 0.28 -34.91 28.28
C ASN A 388 -0.88 -35.12 29.26
N LEU A 389 -2.09 -34.78 28.81
CA LEU A 389 -3.34 -35.27 29.42
C LEU A 389 -3.80 -36.63 28.84
N PHE A 390 -2.97 -37.25 27.99
CA PHE A 390 -3.21 -38.61 27.45
C PHE A 390 -2.31 -39.69 28.05
N ASP A 391 -1.22 -39.34 28.75
CA ASP A 391 -0.39 -40.34 29.46
C ASP A 391 -0.90 -40.64 30.88
N THR A 392 -1.74 -39.78 31.46
CA THR A 392 -2.30 -39.98 32.81
C THR A 392 -3.45 -40.99 32.86
N TYR A 393 -4.06 -41.33 31.71
CA TYR A 393 -5.16 -42.31 31.64
C TYR A 393 -4.72 -43.75 31.35
N LEU A 394 -3.50 -43.95 30.85
CA LEU A 394 -2.93 -45.29 30.60
C LEU A 394 -2.13 -45.85 31.79
N LEU A 395 -1.83 -45.02 32.80
CA LEU A 395 -1.17 -45.42 34.05
C LEU A 395 -2.14 -45.60 35.24
N HIS A 396 -3.45 -45.41 35.05
CA HIS A 396 -4.47 -45.60 36.08
C HIS A 396 -5.45 -46.76 35.83
N SER A 397 -5.35 -47.47 34.71
CA SER A 397 -6.10 -48.71 34.47
C SER A 397 -5.32 -49.99 34.85
N ASP A 398 -4.01 -49.90 35.09
CA ASP A 398 -3.17 -51.07 35.41
C ASP A 398 -2.92 -51.29 36.92
N SER A 399 -3.46 -50.41 37.78
CA SER A 399 -3.35 -50.52 39.25
C SER A 399 -4.64 -50.99 39.94
N HIS A 400 -5.60 -51.56 39.21
CA HIS A 400 -6.86 -52.10 39.78
C HIS A 400 -7.17 -53.56 39.41
N SER A 401 -6.20 -54.34 38.90
CA SER A 401 -6.30 -55.80 38.75
C SER A 401 -5.34 -56.60 39.64
N ARG A 402 -4.86 -56.00 40.74
CA ARG A 402 -4.15 -56.72 41.83
C ARG A 402 -4.57 -56.21 43.20
N MET A 403 -5.85 -56.32 43.52
CA MET A 403 -6.38 -56.50 44.89
C MET A 403 -7.90 -56.64 44.80
N LEU A 404 -8.35 -57.83 44.40
CA LEU A 404 -9.48 -58.61 44.94
C LEU A 404 -9.67 -59.86 44.09
#